data_AF-A0A0K2U695-F1
#
_entry.id   AF-A0A0K2U695-F1
#
_cell.length_a   1.000
_cell.length_b   1.000
_cell.length_c   1.000
_cell.angle_alpha   90.00
_cell.angle_beta   90.00
_cell.angle_gamma   90.00
#
_symmetry.space_group_name_H-M   'P 1'
#
loop_
_entity.id
_entity.type
_entity.pdbx_description
1 polymer ?
#
loop_
_entity_poly.entity_id
_entity_poly.type
_entity_poly.pdbx_seq_one_letter_code
_entity_poly.pdbx_strand_id
1 'polypeptide(L)' 'MAFVHAISSAGVAHALTRACSSGELENCGCDRSLRGMSPKGFQWSGCSDNVDFGITFSRTFVDARDRRRSRKKPQR' A
#
# COMPACT_ATOMS: atom_id res chain seq x y z
N MET A 1 5.06 -17.56 13.72
CA MET A 1 3.77 -16.97 13.32
C MET A 1 3.91 -16.25 11.98
N ALA A 2 3.97 -16.98 10.86
CA ALA A 2 4.16 -16.38 9.52
C ALA A 2 2.84 -15.94 8.88
N PHE A 3 1.81 -16.80 8.95
CA PHE A 3 0.50 -16.54 8.35
C PHE A 3 -0.21 -15.32 8.93
N VAL A 4 -0.28 -15.21 10.27
CA VAL A 4 -0.91 -14.07 10.94
C VAL A 4 -0.22 -12.76 10.57
N HIS A 5 1.11 -12.75 10.54
CA HIS A 5 1.88 -11.57 10.12
C HIS A 5 1.56 -11.17 8.67
N ALA A 6 1.46 -12.15 7.76
CA ALA A 6 1.09 -11.89 6.37
C ALA A 6 -0.33 -11.31 6.25
N ILE A 7 -1.33 -11.90 6.93
CA ILE A 7 -2.71 -11.40 6.89
C ILE A 7 -2.81 -10.00 7.52
N SER A 8 -2.17 -9.78 8.66
CA SER A 8 -2.16 -8.45 9.29
C SER A 8 -1.54 -7.41 8.36
N SER A 9 -0.43 -7.73 7.69
CA SER A 9 0.22 -6.82 6.74
C SER A 9 -0.66 -6.54 5.52
N ALA A 10 -1.30 -7.57 4.97
CA ALA A 10 -2.24 -7.43 3.86
C ALA A 10 -3.47 -6.58 4.25
N GLY A 11 -3.98 -6.75 5.47
CA GLY A 11 -5.08 -5.94 5.99
C GLY A 11 -4.74 -4.46 6.09
N VAL A 12 -3.53 -4.13 6.56
CA VAL A 12 -3.03 -2.74 6.58
C VAL A 12 -2.91 -2.19 5.17
N ALA A 13 -2.32 -2.94 4.23
CA ALA A 13 -2.19 -2.51 2.85
C ALA A 13 -3.55 -2.20 2.22
N HIS A 14 -4.54 -3.09 2.41
CA HIS A 14 -5.89 -2.96 1.88
C HIS A 14 -6.64 -1.76 2.45
N ALA A 15 -6.57 -1.54 3.76
CA ALA A 15 -7.20 -0.40 4.42
C ALA A 15 -6.63 0.93 3.91
N LEU A 16 -5.31 1.02 3.78
CA LEU A 16 -4.64 2.22 3.26
C LEU A 16 -5.02 2.51 1.82
N THR A 17 -4.97 1.49 0.94
CA THR A 17 -5.39 1.67 -0.46
C THR A 17 -6.79 2.23 -0.58
N ARG A 18 -7.72 1.72 0.23
CA ARG A 18 -9.12 2.09 0.19
C ARG A 18 -9.37 3.48 0.76
N ALA A 19 -8.66 3.85 1.83
CA ALA A 19 -8.70 5.20 2.39
C ALA A 19 -8.12 6.24 1.41
N CYS A 20 -7.09 5.87 0.66
CA CYS A 20 -6.51 6.71 -0.39
C CYS A 20 -7.47 6.94 -1.56
N SER A 21 -8.19 5.91 -1.99
CA SER A 21 -9.16 6.04 -3.09
C SER A 21 -10.47 6.70 -2.67
N SER A 22 -10.86 6.60 -1.39
CA SER A 22 -12.01 7.33 -0.84
C SER A 22 -11.73 8.82 -0.58
N GLY A 23 -10.46 9.24 -0.60
CA GLY A 23 -10.05 10.62 -0.31
C GLY A 23 -10.03 10.95 1.18
N GLU A 24 -9.99 9.96 2.06
CA GLU A 24 -9.92 10.15 3.52
C GLU A 24 -8.50 10.55 3.98
N LEU A 25 -7.48 10.28 3.16
CA LEU A 25 -6.08 10.57 3.45
C LEU A 25 -5.47 11.56 2.45
N GLU A 26 -4.91 12.66 2.94
CA GLU A 26 -4.41 13.76 2.09
C GLU A 26 -3.07 13.45 1.40
N ASN A 27 -2.27 12.55 1.97
CA ASN A 27 -0.91 12.25 1.51
C ASN A 27 -0.83 11.14 0.44
N CYS A 28 -1.97 10.69 -0.07
CA CYS A 28 -2.05 9.69 -1.14
C CYS A 28 -3.30 9.93 -2.00
N GLY A 29 -3.46 9.14 -3.06
CA GLY A 29 -4.64 9.25 -3.92
C GLY A 29 -4.73 8.12 -4.94
N CYS A 30 -5.65 8.28 -5.88
CA CYS A 30 -5.89 7.32 -6.96
C CYS A 30 -4.65 7.08 -7.81
N ASP A 31 -4.46 5.83 -8.23
CA ASP A 31 -3.53 5.52 -9.30
C ASP A 31 -3.98 6.21 -10.60
N ARG A 32 -3.00 6.81 -11.29
CA ARG A 32 -3.19 7.56 -12.54
C ARG A 32 -2.44 6.94 -13.72
N SER A 33 -1.76 5.81 -13.50
CA SER A 33 -0.99 5.11 -14.53
C SER A 33 -1.84 4.67 -15.72
N LEU A 34 -3.07 4.21 -15.44
CA LEU A 34 -4.04 3.80 -16.46
C LEU A 34 -5.21 4.78 -16.48
N ARG A 35 -5.22 5.68 -17.48
CA ARG A 35 -6.30 6.65 -17.70
C ARG A 35 -6.65 6.74 -19.17
N GLY A 36 -7.93 7.01 -19.45
CA GLY A 36 -8.40 7.28 -20.81
C GLY A 36 -8.73 6.02 -21.61
N MET A 37 -8.79 6.18 -22.93
CA MET A 37 -9.21 5.12 -23.84
C MET A 37 -8.06 4.13 -24.08
N SER A 38 -8.31 2.87 -23.75
CA SER A 38 -7.46 1.74 -24.13
C SER A 38 -7.45 1.59 -25.66
N PRO A 39 -6.35 1.09 -26.26
CA PRO A 39 -6.28 0.77 -27.70
C PRO A 39 -7.38 -0.18 -28.18
N LYS A 40 -7.97 -0.97 -27.28
CA LYS A 40 -9.07 -1.90 -27.57
C LYS A 40 -10.47 -1.28 -27.41
N GLY A 41 -10.56 0.03 -27.23
CA GLY A 41 -11.82 0.75 -27.11
C GLY A 41 -12.47 0.72 -25.72
N PHE A 42 -11.76 0.25 -24.69
CA PHE A 42 -12.23 0.31 -23.30
C PHE A 42 -11.81 1.62 -22.63
N GLN A 43 -12.72 2.32 -21.96
CA GLN A 43 -12.39 3.56 -21.26
C GLN A 43 -12.07 3.30 -19.79
N TRP A 44 -10.84 3.62 -19.37
CA TRP A 44 -10.48 3.71 -17.95
C TRP A 44 -10.99 5.04 -17.39
N SER A 45 -11.93 4.95 -16.44
CA SER A 45 -12.51 6.10 -15.74
C SER A 45 -12.61 5.82 -14.23
N GLY A 46 -12.78 6.88 -13.45
CA GLY A 46 -12.88 6.79 -11.99
C GLY A 46 -11.54 6.86 -11.25
N CYS A 47 -11.54 6.34 -10.03
CA CYS A 47 -10.39 6.29 -9.13
C CYS A 47 -9.92 4.84 -8.99
N SER A 48 -8.75 4.52 -9.53
CA SER A 48 -8.11 3.22 -9.30
C SER A 48 -7.37 3.25 -7.97
N ASP A 49 -7.46 2.17 -7.20
CA ASP A 49 -6.71 2.03 -5.94
C ASP A 49 -5.20 2.05 -6.21
N ASN A 50 -4.45 2.85 -5.44
CA ASN A 50 -2.99 2.87 -5.53
C ASN A 50 -2.38 1.77 -4.65
N VAL A 51 -2.44 0.53 -5.15
CA VAL A 51 -1.98 -0.67 -4.45
C VAL A 51 -0.49 -0.64 -4.12
N ASP A 52 0.32 -0.10 -5.01
CA ASP A 52 1.76 -0.01 -4.81
C ASP A 52 2.12 0.89 -3.62
N PHE A 53 1.42 2.03 -3.48
CA PHE A 53 1.53 2.89 -2.31
C PHE A 53 1.13 2.15 -1.02
N GLY A 54 -0.02 1.48 -1.01
CA GLY A 54 -0.50 0.74 0.17
C GLY A 54 0.44 -0.39 0.60
N ILE A 55 1.04 -1.11 -0.35
CA ILE A 55 2.03 -2.17 -0.06
C ILE A 55 3.32 -1.56 0.50
N THR A 56 3.83 -0.50 -0.11
CA THR A 56 5.08 0.14 0.33
C THR A 56 4.95 0.75 1.72
N PHE A 57 3.82 1.41 1.99
CA PHE A 57 3.53 1.97 3.30
C PHE A 57 3.31 0.87 4.35
N SER A 58 2.52 -0.15 4.03
CA SER A 58 2.25 -1.26 4.97
C SER A 58 3.52 -2.00 5.38
N ARG A 59 4.44 -2.28 4.44
CA ARG A 59 5.77 -2.83 4.75
C ARG A 59 6.52 -1.94 5.74
N THR A 60 6.59 -0.65 5.46
CA THR A 60 7.32 0.30 6.32
C THR A 60 6.70 0.38 7.72
N PHE A 61 5.37 0.32 7.82
CA PHE A 61 4.64 0.36 9.08
C PHE A 61 4.80 -0.93 9.90
N VAL A 62 4.58 -2.09 9.28
CA VAL A 62 4.67 -3.39 9.95
C VAL A 62 6.12 -3.72 10.34
N ASP A 63 7.09 -3.44 9.47
CA ASP A 63 8.51 -3.71 9.72
C ASP A 63 9.15 -2.68 10.67
N ALA A 64 8.46 -1.59 11.03
CA ALA A 64 9.03 -0.52 11.86
C ALA A 64 9.60 -1.05 13.19
N ARG A 65 8.95 -2.06 13.77
CA ARG A 65 9.39 -2.70 15.02
C ARG A 65 10.63 -3.55 14.81
N ASP A 66 10.69 -4.31 13.73
CA ASP A 66 11.83 -5.16 13.41
C ASP A 66 13.06 -4.34 13.02
N ARG A 67 12.88 -3.27 12.23
CA ARG A 67 13.96 -2.32 11.91
C ARG A 67 14.55 -1.67 13.16
N ARG A 68 13.73 -1.30 14.14
CA ARG A 68 14.20 -0.76 15.43
C ARG A 68 14.98 -1.80 16.23
N ARG A 69 14.57 -3.07 16.18
CA ARG A 69 15.27 -4.17 16.88
C ARG A 69 16.59 -4.53 16.21
N SER A 70 16.64 -4.55 14.87
CA SER A 70 17.87 -4.76 14.10
C SER A 70 18.89 -3.65 14.33
N ARG A 71 18.45 -2.38 14.41
CA ARG A 71 19.33 -1.24 14.76
C ARG A 71 19.88 -1.30 16.19
N LYS A 72 19.21 -2.00 17.11
CA LYS A 72 19.65 -2.18 18.50
C LYS A 72 20.57 -3.39 18.70
N LYS A 73 20.72 -4.28 17.71
CA LYS A 73 21.76 -5.31 17.75
C LYS A 73 23.05 -4.71 17.23
N PRO A 74 24.11 -4.57 18.04
CA PRO A 74 25.44 -4.39 17.48
C PRO A 74 25.69 -5.61 16.59
N GLN A 75 26.09 -5.39 15.34
CA GLN A 75 26.79 -6.43 14.60
C GLN A 75 28.02 -6.77 15.42
N ARG A 76 28.03 -7.96 15.99
CA ARG A 76 29.15 -8.52 16.74
C ARG A 76 29.99 -9.33 15.77
#